data_AF-A0A2D3W0V6-F1
#
_entry.id   AF-A0A2D3W0V6-F1
#
_cell.length_a   1.000
_cell.length_b   1.000
_cell.length_c   1.000
_cell.angle_alpha   90.00
_cell.angle_beta   90.00
_cell.angle_gamma   90.00
#
_symmetry.space_group_name_H-M   'P 1'
#
loop_
_entity.id
_entity.type
_entity.pdbx_description
1 polymer ?
#
loop_
_entity_poly.entity_id
_entity_poly.type
_entity_poly.pdbx_seq_one_letter_code
_entity_poly.pdbx_strand_id
1 'polypeptide(L)'
;MKKIVLFSILLFAINANALSWSQLKSWMNKTIEPDVKYNIETEGYNVRVYEFTPLTDPGATCIMTFTNEKMGMYCFPKTDKAIVKTK
;
A
#
# COMPACT_ATOMS: atom_id res chain seq x y z
N MET A 1 -9.24 13.20 -46.81
CA MET A 1 -9.99 12.33 -45.87
C MET A 1 -9.11 11.28 -45.21
N LYS A 2 -8.38 10.42 -45.95
CA LYS A 2 -7.49 9.38 -45.35
C LYS A 2 -6.45 9.92 -44.36
N LYS A 3 -5.85 11.09 -44.63
CA LYS A 3 -4.87 11.73 -43.74
C LYS A 3 -5.45 12.25 -42.42
N ILE A 4 -6.74 12.65 -42.41
CA ILE A 4 -7.43 13.16 -41.22
C ILE A 4 -7.81 12.00 -40.30
N VAL A 5 -8.26 10.87 -40.87
CA VAL A 5 -8.54 9.64 -40.13
C VAL A 5 -7.27 9.08 -39.48
N LEU A 6 -6.14 9.08 -40.21
CA LEU A 6 -4.86 8.63 -39.66
C LEU A 6 -4.40 9.50 -38.47
N PHE A 7 -4.59 10.82 -38.56
CA PHE A 7 -4.21 11.76 -37.51
C PHE A 7 -5.09 11.60 -36.25
N SER A 8 -6.38 11.33 -36.45
CA SER A 8 -7.30 11.05 -35.34
C SER A 8 -6.92 9.76 -34.58
N ILE A 9 -6.48 8.71 -35.27
CA ILE A 9 -6.07 7.44 -34.63
C ILE A 9 -4.79 7.63 -33.81
N LEU A 10 -3.85 8.45 -34.30
CA LEU A 10 -2.60 8.75 -33.60
C LEU A 10 -2.83 9.51 -32.28
N LEU A 11 -3.81 10.41 -32.25
CA LEU A 11 -4.19 11.18 -31.06
C LEU A 11 -4.91 10.35 -29.98
N PHE A 12 -5.53 9.22 -30.34
CA PHE A 12 -6.10 8.29 -29.36
C PHE A 12 -5.04 7.33 -28.78
N ALA A 13 -3.95 7.04 -29.51
CA ALA A 13 -2.92 6.11 -29.08
C ALA A 13 -2.02 6.63 -27.94
N ILE A 14 -1.94 7.95 -27.73
CA ILE A 14 -1.10 8.55 -26.66
C ILE A 14 -1.64 8.31 -25.24
N ASN A 15 -2.91 7.88 -25.09
CA ASN A 15 -3.52 7.59 -23.79
C ASN A 15 -3.33 6.14 -23.32
N ALA A 16 -2.64 5.29 -24.10
CA ALA A 16 -2.47 3.87 -23.78
C ALA A 16 -1.44 3.60 -22.66
N ASN A 17 -0.67 4.61 -22.23
CA ASN A 17 0.35 4.47 -21.17
C ASN A 17 -0.21 4.83 -19.79
N ALA A 18 -1.36 4.26 -19.42
CA ALA A 18 -1.87 4.33 -18.05
C ALA A 18 -1.43 3.13 -17.18
N LEU A 19 -0.54 2.27 -17.69
CA LEU A 19 0.19 1.29 -16.89
C LEU A 19 1.28 2.04 -16.09
N SER A 20 0.91 2.50 -14.91
CA SER A 20 1.87 3.14 -14.01
C SER A 20 2.89 2.10 -13.52
N TRP A 21 4.16 2.49 -13.43
CA TRP A 21 5.21 1.66 -12.83
C TRP A 21 4.86 1.17 -11.42
N SER A 22 4.01 1.91 -10.69
CA SER A 22 3.45 1.51 -9.40
C SER A 22 2.54 0.28 -9.48
N GLN A 23 1.70 0.17 -10.52
CA GLN A 23 0.84 -1.00 -10.73
C GLN A 23 1.65 -2.24 -11.10
N LEU A 24 2.68 -2.08 -11.95
CA LEU A 24 3.55 -3.18 -12.35
C LEU A 24 4.37 -3.73 -11.16
N LYS A 25 4.89 -2.84 -10.30
CA LYS A 25 5.55 -3.24 -9.04
C LYS A 25 4.58 -3.91 -8.06
N SER A 26 3.35 -3.39 -7.94
CA SER A 26 2.35 -4.00 -7.06
C SER A 26 1.94 -5.40 -7.50
N TRP A 27 1.90 -5.66 -8.81
CA TRP A 27 1.56 -6.97 -9.37
C TRP A 27 2.65 -8.02 -9.11
N MET A 28 3.92 -7.62 -9.16
CA MET A 28 5.05 -8.51 -8.86
C MET A 28 5.20 -8.82 -7.36
N ASN A 29 4.57 -8.04 -6.49
CA ASN A 29 4.61 -8.30 -5.06
C ASN A 29 3.68 -9.46 -4.70
N LYS A 30 4.26 -10.50 -4.11
CA LYS A 30 3.50 -11.62 -3.55
C LYS A 30 2.60 -11.07 -2.44
N THR A 31 1.30 -11.30 -2.52
CA THR A 31 0.39 -10.99 -1.41
C THR A 31 0.72 -11.95 -0.26
N ILE A 32 1.29 -11.42 0.82
CA ILE A 32 1.55 -12.17 2.05
C ILE A 32 0.33 -11.98 2.93
N GLU A 33 -0.26 -13.08 3.38
CA GLU A 33 -1.35 -13.01 4.34
C GLU A 33 -0.76 -12.68 5.72
N PRO A 34 -1.15 -11.58 6.36
CA PRO A 34 -0.58 -11.20 7.65
C PRO A 34 -1.05 -12.16 8.75
N ASP A 35 -0.19 -12.40 9.75
CA ASP A 35 -0.51 -13.26 10.89
C ASP A 35 -1.73 -12.78 11.69
N VAL A 36 -1.97 -11.46 11.68
CA VAL A 36 -3.10 -10.79 12.32
C VAL A 36 -3.70 -9.78 11.35
N LYS A 37 -5.03 -9.84 11.15
CA LYS A 37 -5.77 -8.85 10.36
C LYS A 37 -6.37 -7.82 11.32
N TYR A 38 -6.07 -6.55 11.13
CA TYR A 38 -6.61 -5.45 11.91
C TYR A 38 -6.87 -4.25 11.00
N ASN A 39 -7.83 -3.42 11.39
CA ASN A 39 -8.20 -2.23 10.64
C ASN A 39 -7.53 -1.01 11.25
N ILE A 40 -6.95 -0.17 10.39
CA ILE A 40 -6.38 1.11 10.80
C ILE A 40 -7.28 2.20 10.23
N GLU A 41 -7.94 2.93 11.12
CA GLU A 41 -8.64 4.15 10.73
C GLU A 41 -7.62 5.26 10.56
N THR A 42 -7.64 5.90 9.41
CA THR A 42 -6.71 6.98 9.07
C THR A 42 -7.48 8.16 8.55
N GLU A 43 -7.06 9.36 8.94
CA GLU A 43 -7.67 10.63 8.52
C GLU A 43 -6.66 11.44 7.71
N GLY A 44 -7.11 12.03 6.61
CA GLY A 44 -6.31 12.93 5.77
C GLY A 44 -5.99 12.37 4.38
N TYR A 45 -5.21 13.14 3.62
CA TYR A 45 -4.82 12.81 2.25
C TYR A 45 -3.41 12.20 2.19
N ASN A 46 -3.19 11.27 1.26
CA ASN A 46 -1.90 10.61 1.00
C ASN A 46 -1.32 9.90 2.24
N VAL A 47 -2.17 9.13 2.92
CA VAL A 47 -1.77 8.35 4.09
C VAL A 47 -0.86 7.21 3.67
N ARG A 48 0.28 7.08 4.36
CA ARG A 48 1.22 5.97 4.20
C ARG A 48 1.38 5.28 5.53
N VAL A 49 1.13 3.97 5.54
CA VAL A 49 1.25 3.15 6.74
C VAL A 49 2.40 2.17 6.54
N TYR A 50 3.29 2.11 7.53
CA TYR A 50 4.39 1.18 7.59
C TYR A 50 4.23 0.34 8.86
N GLU A 51 4.26 -0.98 8.68
CA GLU A 51 4.34 -1.93 9.79
C GLU A 51 5.74 -2.53 9.82
N PHE A 52 6.36 -2.54 10.99
CA PHE A 52 7.69 -3.13 11.17
C PHE A 52 7.92 -3.64 12.59
N THR A 53 8.90 -4.52 12.72
CA THR A 53 9.43 -4.99 14.01
C THR A 53 10.82 -4.37 14.21
N PRO A 54 11.06 -3.57 15.27
CA PRO A 54 12.37 -3.02 15.53
C PRO A 54 13.35 -4.13 15.94
N LEU A 55 14.59 -4.07 15.44
CA LEU A 55 15.63 -5.04 15.80
C LEU A 55 16.01 -4.98 17.29
N THR A 56 15.84 -3.81 17.90
CA THR A 56 16.14 -3.57 19.32
C THR A 56 15.09 -4.16 20.26
N ASP A 57 13.86 -4.35 19.77
CA ASP A 57 12.78 -5.00 20.52
C ASP A 57 11.96 -5.91 19.59
N PRO A 58 12.45 -7.14 19.36
CA PRO A 58 11.77 -8.11 18.48
C PRO A 58 10.37 -8.51 18.95
N GLY A 59 10.08 -8.29 20.24
CA GLY A 59 8.80 -8.59 20.88
C GLY A 59 7.73 -7.54 20.61
N ALA A 60 8.06 -6.40 20.04
CA ALA A 60 7.11 -5.36 19.66
C ALA A 60 6.83 -5.34 18.16
N THR A 61 5.59 -5.02 17.79
CA THR A 61 5.23 -4.56 16.44
C THR A 61 4.89 -3.08 16.51
N CYS A 62 5.44 -2.31 15.57
CA CYS A 62 5.18 -0.89 15.46
C CYS A 62 4.45 -0.59 14.15
N ILE A 63 3.44 0.26 14.25
CA ILE A 63 2.74 0.87 13.12
C ILE A 63 3.15 2.34 13.10
N MET A 64 3.64 2.79 11.95
CA MET A 64 3.96 4.19 11.70
C MET A 64 3.11 4.72 10.56
N THR A 65 2.40 5.80 10.83
CA THR A 65 1.51 6.46 9.88
C THR A 65 2.06 7.83 9.55
N PHE A 66 2.22 8.09 8.25
CA PHE A 66 2.57 9.39 7.72
C PHE A 66 1.40 9.96 6.94
N THR A 67 1.13 11.23 7.18
CA THR A 67 0.26 12.07 6.36
C THR A 67 1.04 13.33 5.98
N ASN A 68 0.47 14.19 5.15
CA ASN A 68 1.12 15.46 4.80
C ASN A 68 1.24 16.43 5.99
N GLU A 69 0.40 16.27 7.02
CA GLU A 69 0.33 17.22 8.15
C GLU A 69 0.84 16.64 9.47
N LYS A 70 0.63 15.34 9.68
CA LYS A 70 0.91 14.66 10.95
C LYS A 70 1.57 13.31 10.72
N MET A 71 2.46 12.95 11.64
CA MET A 71 3.03 11.62 11.75
C MET A 71 2.74 11.04 13.13
N GLY A 72 2.52 9.73 13.19
CA GLY A 72 2.28 9.02 14.43
C GLY A 72 2.92 7.64 14.37
N MET A 73 3.41 7.19 15.52
CA MET A 73 3.91 5.83 15.68
C MET A 73 3.28 5.24 16.93
N TYR A 74 2.82 4.00 16.81
CA TYR A 74 2.29 3.23 17.93
C TYR A 74 2.92 1.84 17.90
N CYS A 75 3.51 1.44 19.02
CA CYS A 75 4.10 0.13 19.20
C CYS A 75 3.31 -0.64 20.24
N PHE A 76 3.05 -1.92 19.97
CA PHE A 76 2.36 -2.82 20.88
C PHE A 76 3.10 -4.16 20.95
N PRO A 77 3.02 -4.86 22.10
CA PRO A 77 3.65 -6.15 22.24
C PRO A 77 2.97 -7.18 21.33
N LYS A 78 3.78 -8.00 20.67
CA LYS A 78 3.31 -9.19 19.96
C LYS A 78 2.81 -10.17 21.01
N THR A 79 1.51 -10.45 20.98
CA THR A 79 0.91 -11.41 21.92
C THR A 79 0.65 -12.71 21.19
N ASP A 80 1.04 -13.83 21.78
CA ASP A 80 0.74 -15.18 21.29
C ASP A 80 -0.77 -15.44 21.18
N LYS A 81 -1.57 -14.64 21.92
CA LYS A 81 -3.04 -14.71 21.92
C LYS A 81 -3.68 -14.11 20.67
N ALA A 82 -2.96 -13.28 19.90
CA ALA A 82 -3.48 -12.69 18.67
C ALA A 82 -3.60 -13.71 17.51
N ILE A 83 -2.88 -14.84 17.62
CA ILE A 83 -2.87 -15.93 16.63
C ILE A 83 -3.96 -16.98 16.93
N VAL A 84 -4.67 -16.87 18.07
CA VAL A 84 -5.74 -17.82 18.42
C VAL A 84 -6.93 -17.57 17.50
N LYS A 85 -6.96 -18.27 16.37
CA LYS A 85 -8.16 -18.43 15.54
C LYS A 85 -9.28 -18.91 16.44
N THR A 86 -10.27 -18.08 16.68
CA THR A 86 -11.55 -18.50 17.23
C THR A 86 -12.05 -19.65 16.33
N LYS A 87 -12.16 -20.84 16.91
CA LYS A 87 -12.64 -22.06 16.24
C LYS A 87 -14.06 -21.89 15.72
#